data_AF-A0ABD1DF69-F1
#
_entry.id   AF-A0ABD1DF69-F1
#
_cell.length_a   1.000
_cell.length_b   1.000
_cell.length_c   1.000
_cell.angle_alpha   90.00
_cell.angle_beta   90.00
_cell.angle_gamma   90.00
#
_symmetry.space_group_name_H-M   'P 1'
#
loop_
_entity.id
_entity.type
_entity.pdbx_description
1 polymer ?
#
loop_
_entity_poly.entity_id
_entity_poly.type
_entity_poly.pdbx_seq_one_letter_code
_entity_poly.pdbx_strand_id
1 'polypeptide(L)'
;MLRHERQPELRVGAEVLNDTKAASGILMCEAIVDRPGQVSPNLHKVCDYNSNMVNLQEVLFEKHFDERFLNGMRTWKRLKVLCAGIWHNLVLAPCAYLLFMATPAMLSAVYRVNDAVMVTGIKDGSPLLGTQGLEQGDITSINSCDIRNEGSWYDCLLESLHSQPSYCISPDFVHLNDESVPISHKSDGLVECCNADNKASNCFEYMEDINAEDVALPQHMCLNFRKVIENSFAYRHHQPTCPEGHCFKPMINNFTTIMQIRLDRKPDVIYIDHPADLTRTIRISQFVPKIGLFLLGCCTESTTSSDSGAAQQLSHFNVDSAPDKMSTPDFDQYLGSYIADGERIALILDYDGTLAEITAHPNLTQMTPQMKSTLQNIANSGKAFVAVISGRDVYGVKEKIGIENIVYSGNHGLEVLYPDGTKHNQGIPKEIADNFTKMIDQLTKELAKDGAWVEDKKVSLTFHYRQVDAKLVPELEARAKQIIESYGYRANQAHAAVEGKPPIKWNKGLAAEYILTDSFDTNWRQRKVIFAGDDTTDEDVMQAIKGSGRSFRVSKDPQVETHADFRIPSVEAVYQLLKWLEKKVTK
;
A
#
# COMPACT_ATOMS: atom_id res chain seq x y z
N MET A 1 -27.48 43.48 22.97
CA MET A 1 -28.56 43.17 22.02
C MET A 1 -28.04 42.05 21.14
N LEU A 2 -28.73 40.92 21.12
CA LEU A 2 -28.53 39.77 20.23
C LEU A 2 -27.21 38.99 20.41
N ARG A 3 -27.12 37.69 20.18
CA ARG A 3 -27.99 36.51 20.34
C ARG A 3 -27.08 35.36 19.89
N HIS A 4 -27.21 34.22 20.56
CA HIS A 4 -26.74 32.93 20.10
C HIS A 4 -26.98 32.69 18.61
N GLU A 5 -26.08 31.94 17.98
CA GLU A 5 -26.42 30.65 17.35
C GLU A 5 -25.14 29.82 17.09
N ARG A 6 -24.91 28.83 17.96
CA ARG A 6 -24.02 27.68 17.70
C ARG A 6 -24.94 26.51 17.35
N GLN A 7 -24.76 25.98 16.15
CA GLN A 7 -25.44 24.81 15.60
C GLN A 7 -25.02 23.49 16.28
N PRO A 8 -25.79 22.40 16.08
CA PRO A 8 -26.09 21.43 17.12
C PRO A 8 -25.68 20.00 16.71
N GLU A 9 -24.45 19.58 16.99
CA GLU A 9 -24.05 18.17 16.79
C GLU A 9 -23.15 17.70 17.93
N LEU A 10 -23.75 17.56 19.12
CA LEU A 10 -23.20 16.83 20.27
C LEU A 10 -24.26 16.59 21.37
N ARG A 11 -25.54 16.88 21.11
CA ARG A 11 -26.58 16.88 22.14
C ARG A 11 -27.10 15.50 22.53
N VAL A 12 -27.12 14.51 21.63
CA VAL A 12 -27.76 13.23 21.94
C VAL A 12 -26.94 12.38 22.94
N GLY A 13 -25.60 12.41 22.85
CA GLY A 13 -24.74 11.72 23.83
C GLY A 13 -24.63 12.44 25.17
N ALA A 14 -24.64 13.78 25.16
CA ALA A 14 -24.54 14.59 26.36
C ALA A 14 -25.86 14.68 27.16
N GLU A 15 -27.03 14.61 26.50
CA GLU A 15 -28.33 14.57 27.18
C GLU A 15 -28.54 13.25 27.92
N VAL A 16 -28.20 12.11 27.33
CA VAL A 16 -28.32 10.79 27.99
C VAL A 16 -27.37 10.67 29.20
N LEU A 17 -26.15 11.23 29.09
CA LEU A 17 -25.20 11.33 30.20
C LEU A 17 -25.63 12.33 31.29
N ASN A 18 -26.32 13.41 30.93
CA ASN A 18 -26.85 14.38 31.90
C ASN A 18 -28.09 13.86 32.62
N ASP A 19 -28.98 13.14 31.94
CA ASP A 19 -30.18 12.55 32.55
C ASP A 19 -29.83 11.42 33.53
N THR A 20 -28.80 10.62 33.22
CA THR A 20 -28.30 9.57 34.13
C THR A 20 -27.60 10.14 35.37
N LYS A 21 -26.89 11.27 35.24
CA LYS A 21 -26.31 12.01 36.37
C LYS A 21 -27.38 12.67 37.24
N ALA A 22 -28.41 13.26 36.62
CA ALA A 22 -29.53 13.89 37.32
C ALA A 22 -30.36 12.86 38.10
N ALA A 23 -30.69 11.72 37.49
CA ALA A 23 -31.45 10.65 38.16
C ALA A 23 -30.69 10.06 39.38
N SER A 24 -29.37 9.91 39.27
CA SER A 24 -28.53 9.44 40.38
C SER A 24 -28.47 10.46 41.53
N GLY A 25 -28.43 11.77 41.23
CA GLY A 25 -28.46 12.83 42.23
C GLY A 25 -29.79 12.93 42.99
N ILE A 26 -30.93 12.73 42.31
CA ILE A 26 -32.28 12.76 42.91
C ILE A 26 -32.46 11.62 43.92
N LEU A 27 -32.10 10.39 43.55
CA LEU A 27 -32.14 9.22 44.43
C LEU A 27 -31.22 9.36 45.66
N MET A 28 -30.14 10.14 45.53
CA MET A 28 -29.17 10.43 46.59
C MET A 28 -29.75 11.41 47.63
N CYS A 29 -30.47 12.44 47.18
CA CYS A 29 -31.12 13.41 48.05
C CYS A 29 -32.34 12.81 48.79
N GLU A 30 -33.14 11.95 48.15
CA GLU A 30 -34.23 11.24 48.82
C GLU A 30 -33.74 10.34 49.97
N ALA A 31 -32.55 9.75 49.85
CA ALA A 31 -31.98 8.91 50.90
C ALA A 31 -31.44 9.71 52.12
N ILE A 32 -31.09 10.99 51.92
CA ILE A 32 -30.56 11.88 52.98
C ILE A 32 -31.68 12.50 53.80
N VAL A 33 -32.84 12.78 53.19
CA VAL A 33 -33.99 13.42 53.87
C VAL A 33 -34.67 12.49 54.89
N ASP A 34 -34.53 11.17 54.76
CA ASP A 34 -35.23 10.16 55.56
C ASP A 34 -34.60 9.87 56.97
N ARG A 35 -33.56 10.62 57.38
CA ARG A 35 -32.97 10.51 58.75
C ARG A 35 -32.58 11.89 59.32
N PRO A 36 -33.49 12.59 60.01
CA PRO A 36 -33.16 13.87 60.65
C PRO A 36 -32.36 13.59 61.93
N GLY A 37 -31.03 13.76 61.87
CA GLY A 37 -30.18 13.71 63.07
C GLY A 37 -28.77 13.13 62.90
N GLN A 38 -28.43 12.53 61.75
CA GLN A 38 -27.11 11.94 61.51
C GLN A 38 -26.26 12.63 60.44
N VAL A 39 -26.73 13.76 59.90
CA VAL A 39 -26.05 14.47 58.81
C VAL A 39 -25.92 15.95 59.16
N SER A 40 -24.79 16.57 58.80
CA SER A 40 -24.50 17.96 59.13
C SER A 40 -25.54 18.92 58.52
N PRO A 41 -25.89 20.04 59.19
CA PRO A 41 -26.89 21.01 58.72
C PRO A 41 -26.62 21.58 57.32
N ASN A 42 -25.36 21.51 56.86
CA ASN A 42 -24.97 21.98 55.54
C ASN A 42 -25.40 21.03 54.42
N LEU A 43 -25.58 19.73 54.68
CA LEU A 43 -25.99 18.77 53.64
C LEU A 43 -27.50 18.83 53.35
N HIS A 44 -28.32 19.16 54.35
CA HIS A 44 -29.75 19.42 54.13
C HIS A 44 -29.98 20.61 53.19
N LYS A 45 -29.18 21.68 53.34
CA LYS A 45 -29.24 22.85 52.46
C LYS A 45 -28.84 22.55 51.00
N VAL A 46 -28.06 21.50 50.77
CA VAL A 46 -27.58 21.11 49.45
C VAL A 46 -28.65 20.40 48.64
N CYS A 47 -29.56 19.65 49.28
CA CYS A 47 -30.68 18.98 48.62
C CYS A 47 -31.93 19.86 48.45
N ASP A 48 -32.02 20.99 49.14
CA ASP A 48 -33.15 21.93 49.08
C ASP A 48 -33.04 22.94 47.91
N TYR A 49 -31.84 23.09 47.34
CA TYR A 49 -31.59 24.00 46.22
C TYR A 49 -31.88 23.30 44.88
N ASN A 50 -33.16 23.32 44.51
CA ASN A 50 -33.60 23.00 43.16
C ASN A 50 -32.90 23.94 42.15
N SER A 51 -32.49 23.40 41.00
CA SER A 51 -31.90 24.09 39.82
C SER A 51 -30.38 24.35 39.75
N ASN A 52 -29.56 23.28 39.83
CA ASN A 52 -28.36 23.07 38.97
C ASN A 52 -27.68 21.73 39.31
N MET A 53 -28.19 20.61 38.76
CA MET A 53 -27.79 19.25 39.15
C MET A 53 -26.46 18.73 38.57
N VAL A 54 -25.75 19.46 37.71
CA VAL A 54 -24.55 18.94 37.04
C VAL A 54 -23.27 19.08 37.89
N ASN A 55 -23.20 20.07 38.80
CA ASN A 55 -22.00 20.32 39.63
C ASN A 55 -22.06 19.71 41.05
N LEU A 56 -23.16 19.06 41.40
CA LEU A 56 -23.32 18.49 42.75
C LEU A 56 -22.59 17.15 42.92
N GLN A 57 -22.36 16.41 41.84
CA GLN A 57 -21.66 15.14 41.91
C GLN A 57 -20.18 15.31 42.22
N GLU A 58 -19.46 16.25 41.58
CA GLU A 58 -18.02 16.46 41.87
C GLU A 58 -17.79 16.88 43.33
N VAL A 59 -18.65 17.73 43.89
CA VAL A 59 -18.49 18.19 45.29
C VAL A 59 -18.89 17.12 46.32
N LEU A 60 -19.88 16.27 46.03
CA LEU A 60 -20.33 15.21 46.96
C LEU A 60 -19.51 13.92 46.87
N PHE A 61 -19.04 13.54 45.68
CA PHE A 61 -18.26 12.31 45.49
C PHE A 61 -16.84 12.45 46.04
N GLU A 62 -16.22 13.63 45.90
CA GLU A 62 -14.81 13.81 46.22
C GLU A 62 -14.53 14.06 47.72
N LYS A 63 -15.55 14.39 48.52
CA LYS A 63 -15.34 14.71 49.94
C LYS A 63 -16.05 13.84 50.98
N HIS A 64 -17.16 13.16 50.69
CA HIS A 64 -17.97 12.55 51.78
C HIS A 64 -18.53 11.14 51.50
N PHE A 65 -18.23 10.50 50.36
CA PHE A 65 -18.67 9.11 50.11
C PHE A 65 -17.64 8.08 50.62
N ASP A 66 -17.60 7.92 51.94
CA ASP A 66 -16.81 6.89 52.62
C ASP A 66 -17.47 5.51 52.46
N GLU A 67 -16.68 4.44 52.33
CA GLU A 67 -17.12 3.04 52.11
C GLU A 67 -18.14 2.58 53.17
N ARG A 68 -18.08 3.21 54.35
CA ARG A 68 -18.98 3.02 55.49
C ARG A 68 -20.43 3.46 55.21
N PHE A 69 -20.67 4.45 54.35
CA PHE A 69 -22.01 4.89 53.98
C PHE A 69 -22.70 3.90 53.02
N LEU A 70 -21.96 3.37 52.04
CA LEU A 70 -22.43 2.33 51.11
C LEU A 70 -22.71 0.99 51.82
N ASN A 71 -21.89 0.62 52.81
CA ASN A 71 -22.07 -0.58 53.62
C ASN A 71 -23.24 -0.48 54.64
N GLY A 72 -23.69 0.73 54.98
CA GLY A 72 -24.85 0.96 55.87
C GLY A 72 -26.22 0.90 55.18
N MET A 73 -26.26 0.82 53.84
CA MET A 73 -27.50 0.77 53.06
C MET A 73 -28.03 -0.67 52.92
N ARG A 74 -29.36 -0.82 52.91
CA ARG A 74 -30.00 -2.10 52.58
C ARG A 74 -29.56 -2.57 51.19
N THR A 75 -29.25 -3.86 51.06
CA THR A 75 -28.62 -4.49 49.89
C THR A 75 -29.26 -4.08 48.56
N TRP A 76 -30.59 -3.95 48.52
CA TRP A 76 -31.32 -3.55 47.31
C TRP A 76 -31.07 -2.10 46.86
N LYS A 77 -30.95 -1.14 47.78
CA LYS A 77 -30.64 0.26 47.45
C LYS A 77 -29.19 0.39 46.97
N ARG A 78 -28.27 -0.35 47.58
CA ARG A 78 -26.86 -0.43 47.16
C ARG A 78 -26.73 -1.01 45.75
N LEU A 79 -27.47 -2.07 45.44
CA LEU A 79 -27.49 -2.67 44.10
C LEU A 79 -28.05 -1.70 43.05
N LYS A 80 -29.11 -0.96 43.37
CA LYS A 80 -29.67 0.07 42.47
C LYS A 80 -28.67 1.17 42.12
N VAL A 81 -27.89 1.65 43.09
CA VAL A 81 -26.87 2.70 42.86
C VAL A 81 -25.71 2.16 42.03
N LEU A 82 -25.24 0.93 42.29
CA LEU A 82 -24.15 0.30 41.54
C LEU A 82 -24.55 -0.07 40.10
N CYS A 83 -25.81 -0.43 39.87
CA CYS A 83 -26.29 -0.89 38.56
C CYS A 83 -26.93 0.21 37.70
N ALA A 84 -26.97 1.47 38.15
CA ALA A 84 -27.65 2.57 37.44
C ALA A 84 -27.14 2.82 35.99
N GLY A 85 -25.87 2.51 35.72
CA GLY A 85 -25.27 2.60 34.37
C GLY A 85 -25.41 1.35 33.49
N ILE A 86 -25.80 0.20 34.04
CA ILE A 86 -25.75 -1.10 33.34
C ILE A 86 -27.01 -1.34 32.49
N TRP A 87 -28.17 -0.86 32.93
CA TRP A 87 -29.46 -1.13 32.29
C TRP A 87 -29.63 -0.48 30.91
N HIS A 88 -29.07 0.71 30.70
CA HIS A 88 -29.16 1.39 29.41
C HIS A 88 -28.34 0.66 28.34
N ASN A 89 -27.16 0.18 28.68
CA ASN A 89 -26.33 -0.63 27.76
C ASN A 89 -27.00 -1.96 27.43
N LEU A 90 -27.74 -2.53 28.38
CA LEU A 90 -28.47 -3.80 28.20
C LEU A 90 -29.67 -3.67 27.25
N VAL A 91 -30.18 -2.46 27.03
CA VAL A 91 -31.27 -2.17 26.06
C VAL A 91 -30.73 -1.60 24.75
N LEU A 92 -29.77 -0.69 24.82
CA LEU A 92 -29.19 -0.03 23.62
C LEU A 92 -28.38 -0.99 22.78
N ALA A 93 -27.64 -1.94 23.37
CA ALA A 93 -26.84 -2.89 22.61
C ALA A 93 -27.70 -3.84 21.75
N PRO A 94 -28.79 -4.46 22.27
CA PRO A 94 -29.73 -5.21 21.43
C PRO A 94 -30.40 -4.37 20.34
N CYS A 95 -30.80 -3.13 20.65
CA CYS A 95 -31.40 -2.25 19.65
C CYS A 95 -30.41 -1.90 18.52
N ALA A 96 -29.17 -1.56 18.85
CA ALA A 96 -28.13 -1.30 17.86
C ALA A 96 -27.80 -2.54 17.03
N TYR A 97 -27.76 -3.73 17.66
CA TYR A 97 -27.58 -5.00 16.97
C TYR A 97 -28.72 -5.29 16.00
N LEU A 98 -29.97 -5.10 16.40
CA LEU A 98 -31.14 -5.27 15.53
C LEU A 98 -31.13 -4.28 14.36
N LEU A 99 -30.74 -3.03 14.60
CA LEU A 99 -30.59 -2.02 13.54
C LEU A 99 -29.50 -2.41 12.54
N PHE A 100 -28.34 -2.87 13.02
CA PHE A 100 -27.25 -3.36 12.19
C PHE A 100 -27.69 -4.57 11.34
N MET A 101 -28.39 -5.54 11.94
CA MET A 101 -28.94 -6.70 11.24
C MET A 101 -30.00 -6.34 10.20
N ALA A 102 -30.78 -5.27 10.43
CA ALA A 102 -31.81 -4.80 9.49
C ALA A 102 -31.25 -3.93 8.34
N THR A 103 -30.02 -3.40 8.49
CA THR A 103 -29.41 -2.45 7.54
C THR A 103 -29.32 -3.00 6.10
N PRO A 104 -28.88 -4.24 5.84
CA PRO A 104 -28.84 -4.79 4.48
C PRO A 104 -30.22 -4.85 3.82
N ALA A 105 -31.26 -5.24 4.58
CA ALA A 105 -32.63 -5.30 4.07
C ALA A 105 -33.14 -3.89 3.71
N MET A 106 -32.88 -2.89 4.57
CA MET A 106 -33.25 -1.50 4.31
C MET A 106 -32.54 -0.92 3.07
N LEU A 107 -31.24 -1.16 2.94
CA LEU A 107 -30.45 -0.65 1.80
C LEU A 107 -30.80 -1.38 0.50
N SER A 108 -31.19 -2.67 0.55
CA SER A 108 -31.61 -3.42 -0.64
C SER A 108 -32.85 -2.86 -1.33
N ALA A 109 -33.69 -2.07 -0.63
CA ALA A 109 -34.83 -1.40 -1.23
C ALA A 109 -34.42 -0.22 -2.13
N VAL A 110 -33.27 0.40 -1.84
CA VAL A 110 -32.78 1.62 -2.51
C VAL A 110 -31.66 1.33 -3.50
N TYR A 111 -30.88 0.26 -3.29
CA TYR A 111 -29.73 -0.10 -4.10
C TYR A 111 -29.87 -1.52 -4.70
N ARG A 112 -29.32 -1.71 -5.90
CA ARG A 112 -28.98 -3.00 -6.52
C ARG A 112 -27.52 -3.31 -6.20
N VAL A 113 -27.23 -4.58 -5.96
CA VAL A 113 -25.89 -5.11 -5.70
C VAL A 113 -25.79 -6.43 -6.48
N ASN A 114 -24.58 -6.80 -6.92
CA ASN A 114 -24.30 -8.03 -7.68
C ASN A 114 -24.90 -8.09 -9.11
N ASP A 115 -25.07 -6.94 -9.75
CA ASP A 115 -25.64 -6.83 -11.11
C ASP A 115 -24.71 -6.01 -12.04
N ALA A 116 -24.12 -4.93 -11.51
CA ALA A 116 -23.16 -4.06 -12.19
C ALA A 116 -22.34 -3.29 -11.16
N VAL A 117 -21.30 -2.56 -11.61
CA VAL A 117 -20.59 -1.55 -10.80
C VAL A 117 -20.85 -0.16 -11.37
N MET A 118 -21.14 0.81 -10.51
CA MET A 118 -21.41 2.18 -10.95
C MET A 118 -20.13 3.02 -10.88
N VAL A 119 -19.83 3.77 -11.95
CA VAL A 119 -18.79 4.80 -11.95
C VAL A 119 -19.27 5.99 -11.13
N THR A 120 -18.60 6.24 -10.01
CA THR A 120 -18.91 7.37 -9.11
C THR A 120 -18.04 8.59 -9.39
N GLY A 121 -16.87 8.41 -9.99
CA GLY A 121 -16.00 9.52 -10.36
C GLY A 121 -14.85 9.07 -11.25
N ILE A 122 -14.29 10.03 -11.99
CA ILE A 122 -13.12 9.85 -12.84
C ILE A 122 -12.14 10.95 -12.48
N LYS A 123 -10.87 10.60 -12.27
CA LYS A 123 -9.81 11.53 -11.87
C LYS A 123 -9.53 12.56 -12.97
N ASP A 124 -9.35 13.83 -12.58
CA ASP A 124 -8.99 14.92 -13.48
C ASP A 124 -7.72 14.61 -14.28
N GLY A 125 -7.75 14.89 -15.59
CA GLY A 125 -6.65 14.58 -16.52
C GLY A 125 -6.59 13.12 -16.99
N SER A 126 -7.53 12.26 -16.58
CA SER A 126 -7.67 10.92 -17.13
C SER A 126 -7.96 10.96 -18.64
N PRO A 127 -7.34 10.10 -19.47
CA PRO A 127 -7.68 9.98 -20.90
C PRO A 127 -9.12 9.47 -21.12
N LEU A 128 -9.77 8.97 -20.07
CA LEU A 128 -11.18 8.58 -20.07
C LEU A 128 -12.13 9.75 -19.82
N LEU A 129 -11.64 10.97 -19.59
CA LEU A 129 -12.48 12.16 -19.55
C LEU A 129 -12.63 12.74 -20.96
N GLY A 130 -13.87 12.97 -21.39
CA GLY A 130 -14.16 13.60 -22.68
C GLY A 130 -15.39 13.02 -23.36
N THR A 131 -15.70 13.52 -24.56
CA THR A 131 -16.92 13.15 -25.31
C THR A 131 -16.93 11.71 -25.83
N GLN A 132 -15.77 11.05 -25.89
CA GLN A 132 -15.61 9.63 -26.21
C GLN A 132 -15.08 8.81 -25.03
N GLY A 133 -15.07 9.42 -23.84
CA GLY A 133 -14.55 8.84 -22.63
C GLY A 133 -15.62 8.10 -21.83
N LEU A 134 -15.22 7.65 -20.65
CA LEU A 134 -16.12 7.04 -19.68
C LEU A 134 -16.96 8.14 -19.02
N GLU A 135 -18.25 7.89 -18.86
CA GLU A 135 -19.15 8.75 -18.10
C GLU A 135 -19.61 8.05 -16.83
N GLN A 136 -20.20 8.80 -15.89
CA GLN A 136 -20.92 8.18 -14.78
C GLN A 136 -22.03 7.28 -15.32
N GLY A 137 -22.06 6.02 -14.88
CA GLY A 137 -22.94 4.98 -15.37
C GLY A 137 -22.56 3.60 -14.86
N ASP A 138 -23.42 2.62 -15.14
CA ASP A 138 -23.24 1.24 -14.73
C ASP A 138 -22.34 0.53 -15.74
N ILE A 139 -21.21 -0.01 -15.30
CA ILE A 139 -20.35 -0.87 -16.10
C ILE A 139 -20.80 -2.32 -15.92
N THR A 140 -21.04 -2.99 -17.03
CA THR A 140 -21.60 -4.35 -17.07
C THR A 140 -20.57 -5.39 -17.49
N SER A 141 -19.58 -5.03 -18.30
CA SER A 141 -18.50 -5.94 -18.70
C SER A 141 -17.25 -5.20 -19.17
N ILE A 142 -16.10 -5.89 -19.10
CA ILE A 142 -14.89 -5.53 -19.83
C ILE A 142 -14.60 -6.66 -20.81
N ASN A 143 -14.49 -6.35 -22.10
CA ASN A 143 -14.32 -7.34 -23.16
C ASN A 143 -15.45 -8.40 -23.12
N SER A 144 -15.11 -9.66 -22.82
CA SER A 144 -16.06 -10.76 -22.64
C SER A 144 -16.29 -11.14 -21.18
N CYS A 145 -15.69 -10.41 -20.22
CA CYS A 145 -15.78 -10.69 -18.80
C CYS A 145 -16.90 -9.86 -18.15
N ASP A 146 -17.88 -10.55 -17.57
CA ASP A 146 -19.06 -9.95 -16.95
C ASP A 146 -18.74 -9.39 -15.55
N ILE A 147 -19.17 -8.15 -15.29
CA ILE A 147 -18.89 -7.43 -14.05
C ILE A 147 -20.18 -7.25 -13.27
N ARG A 148 -20.23 -7.86 -12.09
CA ARG A 148 -21.41 -7.86 -11.21
C ARG A 148 -21.20 -7.11 -9.91
N ASN A 149 -19.96 -7.10 -9.41
CA ASN A 149 -19.54 -6.45 -8.18
C ASN A 149 -18.08 -5.98 -8.29
N GLU A 150 -17.59 -5.33 -7.23
CA GLU A 150 -16.23 -4.77 -7.20
C GLU A 150 -15.15 -5.84 -7.39
N GLY A 151 -15.33 -7.04 -6.81
CA GLY A 151 -14.40 -8.16 -7.00
C GLY A 151 -14.30 -8.58 -8.47
N SER A 152 -15.43 -8.84 -9.12
CA SER A 152 -15.47 -9.20 -10.54
C SER A 152 -14.90 -8.12 -11.46
N TRP A 153 -14.98 -6.84 -11.06
CA TRP A 153 -14.33 -5.76 -11.79
C TRP A 153 -12.80 -5.92 -11.80
N TYR A 154 -12.20 -6.19 -10.64
CA TYR A 154 -10.76 -6.45 -10.55
C TYR A 154 -10.36 -7.75 -11.23
N ASP A 155 -11.16 -8.81 -11.08
CA ASP A 155 -10.89 -10.10 -11.74
C ASP A 155 -10.87 -9.94 -13.27
N CYS A 156 -11.82 -9.20 -13.86
CA CYS A 156 -11.86 -8.93 -15.30
C CYS A 156 -10.67 -8.08 -15.79
N LEU A 157 -10.19 -7.14 -14.97
CA LEU A 157 -8.99 -6.35 -15.28
C LEU A 157 -7.73 -7.22 -15.25
N LEU A 158 -7.62 -8.12 -14.27
CA LEU A 158 -6.52 -9.09 -14.17
C LEU A 158 -6.54 -10.09 -15.32
N GLU A 159 -7.72 -10.60 -15.70
CA GLU A 159 -7.86 -11.49 -16.87
C GLU A 159 -7.38 -10.82 -18.16
N SER A 160 -7.63 -9.51 -18.30
CA SER A 160 -7.18 -8.72 -19.44
C SER A 160 -5.65 -8.66 -19.57
N LEU A 161 -4.88 -8.81 -18.48
CA LEU A 161 -3.40 -8.85 -18.52
C LEU A 161 -2.85 -10.15 -19.15
N HIS A 162 -3.61 -11.24 -19.08
CA HIS A 162 -3.14 -12.56 -19.47
C HIS A 162 -3.53 -12.96 -20.90
N SER A 163 -4.41 -12.19 -21.55
CA SER A 163 -4.88 -12.50 -22.90
C SER A 163 -4.92 -11.24 -23.77
N GLN A 164 -4.01 -11.17 -24.74
CA GLN A 164 -4.13 -10.21 -25.84
C GLN A 164 -5.10 -10.76 -26.88
N PRO A 165 -6.06 -9.97 -27.32
CA PRO A 165 -7.09 -10.48 -28.21
C PRO A 165 -6.74 -10.46 -29.68
N SER A 166 -7.37 -11.37 -30.41
CA SER A 166 -7.40 -11.38 -31.88
C SER A 166 -8.78 -10.99 -32.41
N TYR A 167 -8.80 -10.27 -33.52
CA TYR A 167 -10.00 -9.73 -34.18
C TYR A 167 -10.24 -10.45 -35.49
N CYS A 168 -11.50 -10.86 -35.73
CA CYS A 168 -11.94 -11.41 -37.01
C CYS A 168 -12.49 -10.29 -37.90
N ILE A 169 -11.93 -10.17 -39.10
CA ILE A 169 -12.20 -9.06 -40.03
C ILE A 169 -12.49 -9.61 -41.43
N SER A 170 -13.36 -8.95 -42.19
CA SER A 170 -13.72 -9.40 -43.53
C SER A 170 -12.58 -9.17 -44.54
N PRO A 171 -12.44 -10.01 -45.57
CA PRO A 171 -11.41 -9.82 -46.60
C PRO A 171 -11.55 -8.48 -47.33
N ASP A 172 -12.78 -8.04 -47.61
CA ASP A 172 -13.06 -6.75 -48.25
C ASP A 172 -12.56 -5.56 -47.42
N PHE A 173 -12.72 -5.62 -46.09
CA PHE A 173 -12.23 -4.56 -45.21
C PHE A 173 -10.70 -4.48 -45.25
N VAL A 174 -10.03 -5.63 -45.22
CA VAL A 174 -8.56 -5.71 -45.28
C VAL A 174 -8.06 -5.09 -46.58
N HIS A 175 -8.61 -5.50 -47.72
CA HIS A 175 -8.21 -4.98 -49.03
C HIS A 175 -8.42 -3.46 -49.18
N LEU A 176 -9.42 -2.89 -48.51
CA LEU A 176 -9.72 -1.45 -48.58
C LEU A 176 -8.94 -0.59 -47.57
N ASN A 177 -8.32 -1.17 -46.55
CA ASN A 177 -7.70 -0.44 -45.43
C ASN A 177 -6.24 -0.86 -45.15
N ASP A 178 -5.62 -1.67 -46.00
CA ASP A 178 -4.20 -2.01 -45.91
C ASP A 178 -3.31 -0.80 -46.24
N GLU A 179 -2.51 -0.37 -45.28
CA GLU A 179 -1.55 0.73 -45.38
C GLU A 179 -0.09 0.26 -45.20
N SER A 180 0.17 -1.03 -45.45
CA SER A 180 1.46 -1.65 -45.15
C SER A 180 2.64 -1.05 -45.93
N VAL A 181 3.75 -0.85 -45.23
CA VAL A 181 5.06 -0.46 -45.79
C VAL A 181 6.08 -1.58 -45.58
N PRO A 182 7.24 -1.57 -46.29
CA PRO A 182 8.28 -2.59 -46.10
C PRO A 182 8.71 -2.70 -44.63
N ILE A 183 8.79 -3.94 -44.14
CA ILE A 183 9.05 -4.23 -42.73
C ILE A 183 10.44 -3.71 -42.32
N SER A 184 10.48 -3.00 -41.18
CA SER A 184 11.70 -2.58 -40.48
C SER A 184 11.69 -3.16 -39.06
N HIS A 185 12.87 -3.54 -38.56
CA HIS A 185 13.03 -4.04 -37.20
C HIS A 185 13.63 -2.95 -36.30
N LYS A 186 12.94 -2.61 -35.21
CA LYS A 186 13.49 -1.72 -34.18
C LYS A 186 14.43 -2.44 -33.23
N SER A 187 15.29 -1.67 -32.56
CA SER A 187 16.28 -2.16 -31.58
C SER A 187 15.67 -2.78 -30.32
N ASP A 188 14.36 -2.63 -30.12
CA ASP A 188 13.56 -3.21 -29.03
C ASP A 188 12.87 -4.53 -29.42
N GLY A 189 13.04 -5.00 -30.67
CA GLY A 189 12.42 -6.22 -31.18
C GLY A 189 11.01 -6.05 -31.75
N LEU A 190 10.46 -4.83 -31.78
CA LEU A 190 9.16 -4.55 -32.40
C LEU A 190 9.27 -4.46 -33.94
N VAL A 191 8.32 -5.11 -34.62
CA VAL A 191 8.17 -5.07 -36.09
C VAL A 191 7.43 -3.80 -36.49
N GLU A 192 8.04 -2.96 -37.33
CA GLU A 192 7.39 -1.81 -37.94
C GLU A 192 6.97 -2.13 -39.37
N CYS A 193 5.67 -2.11 -39.60
CA CYS A 193 5.00 -2.37 -40.88
C CYS A 193 4.07 -1.20 -41.30
N CYS A 194 3.98 -0.16 -40.46
CA CYS A 194 3.21 1.07 -40.70
C CYS A 194 4.15 2.26 -40.95
N ASN A 195 3.68 3.26 -41.70
CA ASN A 195 4.38 4.54 -41.79
C ASN A 195 4.33 5.29 -40.45
N ALA A 196 5.49 5.76 -39.96
CA ALA A 196 5.64 6.50 -38.70
C ALA A 196 4.78 7.78 -38.62
N ASP A 197 4.36 8.33 -39.77
CA ASP A 197 3.51 9.52 -39.83
C ASP A 197 2.05 9.24 -39.43
N ASN A 198 1.56 8.00 -39.58
CA ASN A 198 0.18 7.64 -39.27
C ASN A 198 0.05 7.01 -37.87
N LYS A 199 -0.12 7.86 -36.86
CA LYS A 199 -0.27 7.45 -35.45
C LYS A 199 -1.54 6.64 -35.14
N ALA A 200 -2.50 6.58 -36.06
CA ALA A 200 -3.76 5.85 -35.86
C ALA A 200 -3.71 4.39 -36.36
N SER A 201 -2.66 4.03 -37.10
CA SER A 201 -2.46 2.69 -37.63
C SER A 201 -1.43 1.94 -36.79
N ASN A 202 -1.64 0.64 -36.62
CA ASN A 202 -0.75 -0.25 -35.88
C ASN A 202 -0.50 -1.52 -36.70
N CYS A 203 0.59 -2.22 -36.39
CA CYS A 203 0.86 -3.52 -36.98
C CYS A 203 -0.03 -4.60 -36.38
N PHE A 204 -0.55 -5.46 -37.25
CA PHE A 204 -1.29 -6.65 -36.88
C PHE A 204 -0.60 -7.87 -37.46
N GLU A 205 -0.44 -8.90 -36.64
CA GLU A 205 0.01 -10.23 -37.04
C GLU A 205 -1.18 -11.04 -37.54
N TYR A 206 -1.02 -11.67 -38.71
CA TYR A 206 -1.98 -12.62 -39.26
C TYR A 206 -1.81 -13.98 -38.60
N MET A 207 -2.88 -14.54 -38.04
CA MET A 207 -2.79 -15.69 -37.13
C MET A 207 -3.25 -17.03 -37.72
N GLU A 208 -3.72 -17.07 -38.96
CA GLU A 208 -4.23 -18.30 -39.59
C GLU A 208 -3.11 -19.07 -40.31
N ASP A 209 -3.11 -20.40 -40.18
CA ASP A 209 -2.12 -21.28 -40.80
C ASP A 209 -2.20 -21.19 -42.34
N ILE A 210 -1.03 -20.95 -42.96
CA ILE A 210 -0.89 -20.88 -44.42
C ILE A 210 -1.14 -22.27 -45.02
N ASN A 211 -2.39 -22.58 -45.36
CA ASN A 211 -2.68 -23.70 -46.26
C ASN A 211 -2.30 -23.31 -47.68
N ALA A 212 -1.56 -24.18 -48.35
CA ALA A 212 -0.77 -23.90 -49.56
C ALA A 212 -1.55 -23.58 -50.86
N GLU A 213 -2.83 -23.20 -50.79
CA GLU A 213 -3.66 -22.95 -51.98
C GLU A 213 -4.35 -21.57 -52.05
N ASP A 214 -4.28 -20.74 -51.02
CA ASP A 214 -4.81 -19.37 -51.06
C ASP A 214 -3.68 -18.32 -51.01
N VAL A 215 -3.86 -17.21 -51.72
CA VAL A 215 -2.90 -16.10 -51.81
C VAL A 215 -2.53 -15.64 -50.40
N ALA A 216 -1.34 -16.04 -49.93
CA ALA A 216 -0.92 -15.80 -48.56
C ALA A 216 -0.79 -14.30 -48.30
N LEU A 217 -1.66 -13.77 -47.43
CA LEU A 217 -1.50 -12.42 -46.90
C LEU A 217 -0.12 -12.32 -46.21
N PRO A 218 0.52 -11.14 -46.26
CA PRO A 218 1.74 -10.91 -45.49
C PRO A 218 1.52 -11.22 -44.01
N GLN A 219 2.54 -11.79 -43.35
CA GLN A 219 2.46 -12.13 -41.92
C GLN A 219 2.13 -10.91 -41.03
N HIS A 220 2.52 -9.71 -41.47
CA HIS A 220 2.26 -8.46 -40.76
C HIS A 220 1.60 -7.46 -41.70
N MET A 221 0.54 -6.79 -41.23
CA MET A 221 -0.15 -5.76 -41.98
C MET A 221 -0.39 -4.52 -41.15
N CYS A 222 -0.38 -3.36 -41.80
CA CYS A 222 -0.71 -2.08 -41.20
C CYS A 222 -2.19 -1.77 -41.38
N LEU A 223 -2.93 -1.74 -40.29
CA LEU A 223 -4.36 -1.42 -40.29
C LEU A 223 -4.66 -0.30 -39.29
N ASN A 224 -5.67 0.52 -39.60
CA ASN A 224 -6.15 1.52 -38.66
C ASN A 224 -6.80 0.83 -37.46
N PHE A 225 -6.26 1.09 -36.28
CA PHE A 225 -6.60 0.37 -35.07
C PHE A 225 -8.08 0.52 -34.67
N ARG A 226 -8.63 1.74 -34.76
CA ARG A 226 -10.03 2.00 -34.41
C ARG A 226 -10.98 1.32 -35.38
N LYS A 227 -10.72 1.44 -36.69
CA LYS A 227 -11.56 0.82 -37.72
C LYS A 227 -11.61 -0.70 -37.58
N VAL A 228 -10.49 -1.33 -37.22
CA VAL A 228 -10.42 -2.79 -36.97
C VAL A 228 -11.36 -3.19 -35.86
N ILE A 229 -11.32 -2.51 -34.71
CA ILE A 229 -12.19 -2.85 -33.57
C ILE A 229 -13.66 -2.63 -33.93
N GLU A 230 -14.00 -1.50 -34.56
CA GLU A 230 -15.38 -1.14 -34.94
C GLU A 230 -15.98 -2.06 -36.01
N ASN A 231 -15.17 -2.62 -36.91
CA ASN A 231 -15.64 -3.48 -38.01
C ASN A 231 -15.38 -4.97 -37.77
N SER A 232 -14.80 -5.33 -36.62
CA SER A 232 -14.64 -6.73 -36.24
C SER A 232 -16.01 -7.33 -35.90
N PHE A 233 -16.32 -8.50 -36.47
CA PHE A 233 -17.56 -9.22 -36.17
C PHE A 233 -17.38 -10.29 -35.08
N ALA A 234 -16.13 -10.60 -34.72
CA ALA A 234 -15.81 -11.47 -33.60
C ALA A 234 -14.44 -11.13 -33.00
N TYR A 235 -14.29 -11.46 -31.72
CA TYR A 235 -13.10 -11.24 -30.91
C TYR A 235 -12.80 -12.52 -30.11
N ARG A 236 -11.53 -12.95 -30.06
CA ARG A 236 -11.13 -14.27 -29.51
C ARG A 236 -9.90 -14.16 -28.63
N HIS A 237 -9.90 -14.91 -27.54
CA HIS A 237 -8.85 -14.91 -26.52
C HIS A 237 -7.88 -16.12 -26.59
N HIS A 238 -8.35 -17.26 -27.12
CA HIS A 238 -7.67 -18.57 -26.95
C HIS A 238 -7.57 -19.42 -28.24
N GLN A 239 -8.35 -19.12 -29.28
CA GLN A 239 -8.32 -19.88 -30.55
C GLN A 239 -8.25 -18.90 -31.73
N PRO A 240 -7.16 -18.91 -32.52
CA PRO A 240 -6.92 -17.95 -33.60
C PRO A 240 -7.59 -18.37 -34.92
N THR A 241 -8.84 -18.84 -34.86
CA THR A 241 -9.56 -19.30 -36.06
C THR A 241 -10.88 -18.55 -36.19
N CYS A 242 -11.04 -17.80 -37.28
CA CYS A 242 -12.27 -17.11 -37.60
C CYS A 242 -13.18 -18.04 -38.46
N PRO A 243 -14.49 -18.13 -38.16
CA PRO A 243 -15.41 -18.96 -38.96
C PRO A 243 -15.55 -18.48 -40.42
N GLU A 244 -15.47 -17.16 -40.61
CA GLU A 244 -15.43 -16.46 -41.89
C GLU A 244 -14.40 -15.33 -41.74
N GLY A 245 -13.79 -14.87 -42.83
CA GLY A 245 -12.80 -13.79 -42.81
C GLY A 245 -11.42 -14.19 -42.28
N HIS A 246 -10.68 -13.22 -41.76
CA HIS A 246 -9.27 -13.35 -41.37
C HIS A 246 -9.04 -12.94 -39.91
N CYS A 247 -8.18 -13.70 -39.22
CA CYS A 247 -7.79 -13.46 -37.83
C CYS A 247 -6.53 -12.60 -37.69
N PHE A 248 -6.66 -11.44 -37.02
CA PHE A 248 -5.56 -10.50 -36.80
C PHE A 248 -5.32 -10.23 -35.31
N LYS A 249 -4.07 -10.31 -34.89
CA LYS A 249 -3.64 -9.96 -33.54
C LYS A 249 -2.82 -8.66 -33.55
N PRO A 250 -3.16 -7.65 -32.72
CA PRO A 250 -2.39 -6.41 -32.68
C PRO A 250 -0.99 -6.64 -32.09
N MET A 251 0.02 -6.10 -32.75
CA MET A 251 1.42 -6.11 -32.29
C MET A 251 1.68 -4.91 -31.38
N ILE A 252 1.27 -5.04 -30.13
CA ILE A 252 1.46 -4.02 -29.08
C ILE A 252 2.41 -4.55 -28.00
N ASN A 253 3.03 -3.63 -27.26
CA ASN A 253 3.97 -3.98 -26.19
C ASN A 253 3.29 -4.86 -25.12
N ASN A 254 4.07 -5.72 -24.47
CA ASN A 254 3.57 -6.71 -23.49
C ASN A 254 2.90 -6.08 -22.26
N PHE A 255 3.09 -4.78 -22.04
CA PHE A 255 2.49 -4.03 -20.92
C PHE A 255 1.22 -3.26 -21.33
N THR A 256 0.86 -3.24 -22.61
CA THR A 256 -0.32 -2.53 -23.14
C THR A 256 -1.43 -3.53 -23.43
N THR A 257 -2.63 -3.26 -22.91
CA THR A 257 -3.81 -4.11 -23.09
C THR A 257 -4.94 -3.33 -23.73
N ILE A 258 -5.79 -4.01 -24.48
CA ILE A 258 -6.98 -3.42 -25.11
C ILE A 258 -8.20 -3.89 -24.33
N MET A 259 -8.97 -2.92 -23.82
CA MET A 259 -10.17 -3.16 -23.01
C MET A 259 -11.36 -2.42 -23.61
N GLN A 260 -12.39 -3.16 -24.00
CA GLN A 260 -13.70 -2.64 -24.37
C GLN A 260 -14.59 -2.62 -23.12
N ILE A 261 -14.79 -1.45 -22.55
CA ILE A 261 -15.63 -1.24 -21.37
C ILE A 261 -17.07 -1.02 -21.83
N ARG A 262 -17.97 -1.95 -21.49
CA ARG A 262 -19.39 -1.83 -21.82
C ARG A 262 -20.17 -1.19 -20.69
N LEU A 263 -21.02 -0.23 -21.06
CA LEU A 263 -21.86 0.51 -20.14
C LEU A 263 -23.34 0.19 -20.38
N ASP A 264 -24.14 0.13 -19.31
CA ASP A 264 -25.59 -0.04 -19.46
C ASP A 264 -26.18 1.18 -20.19
N ARG A 265 -26.83 0.92 -21.34
CA ARG A 265 -27.54 1.91 -22.17
C ARG A 265 -26.67 3.08 -22.68
N LYS A 266 -25.36 2.92 -22.76
CA LYS A 266 -24.39 3.90 -23.29
C LYS A 266 -23.45 3.23 -24.30
N PRO A 267 -22.82 3.99 -25.22
CA PRO A 267 -21.84 3.44 -26.15
C PRO A 267 -20.61 2.89 -25.42
N ASP A 268 -20.02 1.84 -25.98
CA ASP A 268 -18.82 1.21 -25.42
C ASP A 268 -17.61 2.16 -25.49
N VAL A 269 -16.76 2.07 -24.46
CA VAL A 269 -15.53 2.84 -24.38
C VAL A 269 -14.34 1.92 -24.60
N ILE A 270 -13.50 2.26 -25.58
CA ILE A 270 -12.26 1.52 -25.84
C ILE A 270 -11.13 2.21 -25.07
N TYR A 271 -10.49 1.45 -24.19
CA TYR A 271 -9.33 1.87 -23.44
C TYR A 271 -8.09 1.05 -23.85
N ILE A 272 -6.98 1.73 -24.08
CA ILE A 272 -5.72 1.15 -24.55
C ILE A 272 -4.62 1.62 -23.61
N ASP A 273 -4.35 0.82 -22.59
CA ASP A 273 -3.19 1.00 -21.71
C ASP A 273 -3.10 -0.19 -20.75
N HIS A 274 -2.28 -0.07 -19.72
CA HIS A 274 -2.23 -1.03 -18.64
C HIS A 274 -3.55 -1.03 -17.81
N PRO A 275 -4.20 -2.19 -17.57
CA PRO A 275 -5.45 -2.30 -16.77
C PRO A 275 -5.40 -1.64 -15.40
N ALA A 276 -4.22 -1.61 -14.75
CA ALA A 276 -4.05 -0.94 -13.45
C ALA A 276 -4.39 0.56 -13.48
N ASP A 277 -4.25 1.24 -14.62
CA ASP A 277 -4.57 2.67 -14.70
C ASP A 277 -6.07 2.94 -14.63
N LEU A 278 -6.92 1.99 -15.03
CA LEU A 278 -8.37 2.06 -14.79
C LEU A 278 -8.68 2.07 -13.29
N THR A 279 -7.98 1.26 -12.48
CA THR A 279 -8.16 1.25 -11.02
C THR A 279 -7.68 2.53 -10.33
N ARG A 280 -6.72 3.23 -10.93
CA ARG A 280 -6.17 4.49 -10.41
C ARG A 280 -6.98 5.71 -10.82
N THR A 281 -7.68 5.64 -11.95
CA THR A 281 -8.37 6.78 -12.57
C THR A 281 -9.89 6.73 -12.41
N ILE A 282 -10.51 5.56 -12.27
CA ILE A 282 -11.95 5.39 -12.10
C ILE A 282 -12.26 5.02 -10.66
N ARG A 283 -13.20 5.73 -10.05
CA ARG A 283 -13.83 5.33 -8.78
C ARG A 283 -15.13 4.61 -9.09
N ILE A 284 -15.31 3.43 -8.52
CA ILE A 284 -16.51 2.61 -8.69
C ILE A 284 -17.23 2.38 -7.36
N SER A 285 -18.49 1.95 -7.44
CA SER A 285 -19.31 1.53 -6.31
C SER A 285 -20.08 0.26 -6.67
N GLN A 286 -20.07 -0.72 -5.78
CA GLN A 286 -20.92 -1.92 -5.89
C GLN A 286 -22.41 -1.66 -5.55
N PHE A 287 -22.73 -0.48 -5.03
CA PHE A 287 -24.09 -0.07 -4.68
C PHE A 287 -24.65 0.83 -5.77
N VAL A 288 -25.50 0.24 -6.64
CA VAL A 288 -26.11 0.93 -7.78
C VAL A 288 -27.52 1.41 -7.38
N PRO A 289 -27.83 2.71 -7.38
CA PRO A 289 -29.15 3.20 -6.96
C PRO A 289 -30.28 2.72 -7.89
N LYS A 290 -31.40 2.26 -7.32
CA LYS A 290 -32.60 1.80 -8.05
C LYS A 290 -33.43 2.93 -8.65
N ILE A 291 -33.29 4.16 -8.14
CA ILE A 291 -34.11 5.31 -8.51
C ILE A 291 -33.18 6.48 -8.81
N GLY A 292 -33.29 7.08 -10.00
CA GLY A 292 -32.49 8.23 -10.43
C GLY A 292 -32.77 9.54 -9.68
N LEU A 293 -33.61 9.54 -8.63
CA LEU A 293 -34.01 10.75 -7.89
C LEU A 293 -32.89 11.32 -6.99
N PHE A 294 -31.84 10.54 -6.69
CA PHE A 294 -30.71 11.01 -5.87
C PHE A 294 -29.69 11.88 -6.62
N LEU A 295 -29.92 12.16 -7.91
CA LEU A 295 -29.04 13.01 -8.74
C LEU A 295 -29.14 14.53 -8.46
N LEU A 296 -30.11 14.99 -7.64
CA LEU A 296 -30.38 16.42 -7.47
C LEU A 296 -29.79 17.08 -6.21
N GLY A 297 -29.03 16.36 -5.37
CA GLY A 297 -28.60 16.89 -4.06
C GLY A 297 -27.11 16.86 -3.74
N CYS A 298 -26.26 16.22 -4.55
CA CYS A 298 -24.85 16.02 -4.18
C CYS A 298 -23.83 16.66 -5.15
N CYS A 299 -24.27 17.15 -6.31
CA CYS A 299 -23.35 17.53 -7.38
C CYS A 299 -23.74 18.84 -8.07
N THR A 300 -23.65 19.96 -7.36
CA THR A 300 -23.43 21.27 -8.00
C THR A 300 -22.53 22.12 -7.12
N GLU A 301 -21.23 22.13 -7.40
CA GLU A 301 -20.43 23.34 -7.19
C GLU A 301 -19.68 23.65 -8.48
N SER A 302 -20.25 24.61 -9.21
CA SER A 302 -19.64 25.34 -10.29
C SER A 302 -18.58 26.29 -9.74
N THR A 303 -17.42 26.25 -10.38
CA THR A 303 -16.36 27.26 -10.40
C THR A 303 -16.83 28.71 -10.21
N THR A 304 -16.40 29.37 -9.14
CA THR A 304 -16.02 30.80 -9.15
C THR A 304 -14.97 31.08 -8.06
N SER A 305 -14.03 31.94 -8.42
CA SER A 305 -12.87 32.42 -7.65
C SER A 305 -13.21 33.24 -6.39
N SER A 306 -12.22 33.27 -5.48
CA SER A 306 -11.93 34.22 -4.39
C SER A 306 -12.93 34.33 -3.24
N ASP A 307 -12.59 33.79 -2.06
CA ASP A 307 -12.13 34.61 -0.94
C ASP A 307 -11.54 33.77 0.22
N SER A 308 -10.62 34.39 0.94
CA SER A 308 -9.89 33.87 2.10
C SER A 308 -10.76 33.70 3.35
N GLY A 309 -10.53 32.62 4.12
CA GLY A 309 -10.84 32.58 5.55
C GLY A 309 -11.41 31.26 6.09
N ALA A 310 -10.55 30.50 6.76
CA ALA A 310 -10.84 29.60 7.88
C ALA A 310 -11.97 28.55 7.73
N ALA A 311 -11.57 27.31 7.41
CA ALA A 311 -12.16 26.10 8.00
C ALA A 311 -11.17 24.93 7.89
N GLN A 312 -10.32 24.82 8.90
CA GLN A 312 -9.50 23.64 9.18
C GLN A 312 -10.39 22.65 9.94
N GLN A 313 -10.82 21.56 9.29
CA GLN A 313 -11.47 20.45 9.99
C GLN A 313 -11.17 19.11 9.32
N LEU A 314 -10.12 18.48 9.84
CA LEU A 314 -9.91 17.04 10.00
C LEU A 314 -10.23 16.15 8.79
N SER A 315 -9.28 16.06 7.84
CA SER A 315 -9.19 14.92 6.93
C SER A 315 -8.52 13.74 7.64
N HIS A 316 -9.25 12.64 7.77
CA HIS A 316 -8.63 11.32 7.94
C HIS A 316 -7.87 11.00 6.65
N PHE A 317 -6.55 11.12 6.70
CA PHE A 317 -5.65 10.74 5.60
C PHE A 317 -5.64 9.22 5.47
N ASN A 318 -6.05 8.76 4.29
CA ASN A 318 -5.92 7.37 3.87
C ASN A 318 -4.43 7.01 3.81
N VAL A 319 -4.08 5.87 4.39
CA VAL A 319 -2.70 5.35 4.52
C VAL A 319 -2.10 4.94 3.16
N ASP A 320 -2.86 5.03 2.07
CA ASP A 320 -2.57 4.27 0.84
C ASP A 320 -1.82 5.03 -0.26
N SER A 321 -1.69 6.37 -0.20
CA SER A 321 -1.01 7.12 -1.28
C SER A 321 0.00 8.14 -0.75
N ALA A 322 1.28 7.99 -1.14
CA ALA A 322 2.32 8.96 -0.87
C ALA A 322 2.14 10.22 -1.75
N PRO A 323 2.36 11.44 -1.22
CA PRO A 323 2.33 12.67 -2.01
C PRO A 323 3.48 12.72 -3.04
N ASP A 324 3.28 13.41 -4.18
CA ASP A 324 4.24 13.42 -5.31
C ASP A 324 5.61 14.03 -4.98
N LYS A 325 5.66 14.98 -4.04
CA LYS A 325 6.87 15.60 -3.49
C LYS A 325 6.67 15.83 -2.00
N MET A 326 7.75 15.68 -1.25
CA MET A 326 7.77 15.91 0.19
C MET A 326 8.84 16.91 0.55
N SER A 327 8.59 17.64 1.62
CA SER A 327 9.45 18.65 2.20
C SER A 327 9.64 18.38 3.69
N THR A 328 10.65 19.01 4.29
CA THR A 328 10.95 18.81 5.72
C THR A 328 9.73 19.04 6.63
N PRO A 329 8.92 20.11 6.49
CA PRO A 329 7.75 20.33 7.34
C PRO A 329 6.67 19.23 7.28
N ASP A 330 6.59 18.47 6.18
CA ASP A 330 5.57 17.43 6.03
C ASP A 330 5.77 16.30 7.06
N PHE A 331 7.00 16.11 7.54
CA PHE A 331 7.30 15.12 8.57
C PHE A 331 6.85 15.52 9.99
N ASP A 332 6.48 16.78 10.23
CA ASP A 332 5.83 17.17 11.48
C ASP A 332 4.47 16.46 11.65
N GLN A 333 3.77 16.18 10.55
CA GLN A 333 2.51 15.43 10.59
C GLN A 333 2.73 13.96 10.95
N TYR A 334 3.78 13.33 10.43
CA TYR A 334 4.04 11.90 10.66
C TYR A 334 4.72 11.64 12.01
N LEU A 335 5.64 12.50 12.40
CA LEU A 335 6.55 12.26 13.53
C LEU A 335 6.51 13.34 14.61
N GLY A 336 5.83 14.48 14.40
CA GLY A 336 5.87 15.62 15.33
C GLY A 336 5.28 15.32 16.71
N SER A 337 4.30 14.42 16.81
CA SER A 337 3.78 13.92 18.09
C SER A 337 4.58 12.72 18.63
N TYR A 338 5.38 12.08 17.79
CA TYR A 338 6.17 10.91 18.15
C TYR A 338 7.54 11.29 18.71
N ILE A 339 8.18 12.35 18.18
CA ILE A 339 9.56 12.75 18.50
C ILE A 339 9.59 14.23 18.91
N ALA A 340 9.98 14.48 20.16
CA ALA A 340 10.22 15.83 20.66
C ALA A 340 11.62 16.36 20.27
N ASP A 341 11.80 17.68 20.30
CA ASP A 341 13.12 18.30 20.10
C ASP A 341 14.10 17.80 21.17
N GLY A 342 15.26 17.31 20.74
CA GLY A 342 16.32 16.79 21.59
C GLY A 342 16.09 15.37 22.16
N GLU A 343 15.08 14.65 21.69
CA GLU A 343 14.81 13.27 22.12
C GLU A 343 15.79 12.27 21.49
N ARG A 344 16.03 11.13 22.18
CA ARG A 344 16.89 10.07 21.67
C ARG A 344 16.12 9.13 20.76
N ILE A 345 16.68 8.82 19.59
CA ILE A 345 16.06 7.98 18.57
C ILE A 345 16.92 6.75 18.24
N ALA A 346 16.28 5.71 17.73
CA ALA A 346 16.95 4.59 17.06
C ALA A 346 16.48 4.55 15.59
N LEU A 347 17.39 4.87 14.68
CA LEU A 347 17.14 4.97 13.26
C LEU A 347 17.72 3.75 12.54
N ILE A 348 16.86 2.97 11.90
CA ILE A 348 17.23 1.81 11.09
C ILE A 348 16.89 2.14 9.64
N LEU A 349 17.78 1.83 8.70
CA LEU A 349 17.61 2.19 7.29
C LEU A 349 18.01 1.03 6.38
N ASP A 350 17.28 0.83 5.29
CA ASP A 350 17.81 0.12 4.14
C ASP A 350 18.78 1.02 3.32
N TYR A 351 19.56 0.42 2.41
CA TYR A 351 20.48 1.12 1.54
C TYR A 351 19.98 1.33 0.10
N ASP A 352 19.76 0.25 -0.66
CA ASP A 352 19.51 0.30 -2.11
C ASP A 352 18.03 0.59 -2.37
N GLY A 353 17.71 1.72 -2.98
CA GLY A 353 16.32 2.19 -3.15
C GLY A 353 15.80 3.04 -1.98
N THR A 354 16.59 3.13 -0.90
CA THR A 354 16.27 3.94 0.30
C THR A 354 17.24 5.09 0.52
N LEU A 355 18.54 4.82 0.69
CA LEU A 355 19.59 5.84 0.87
C LEU A 355 20.29 6.19 -0.43
N ALA A 356 20.20 5.32 -1.42
CA ALA A 356 20.79 5.48 -2.74
C ALA A 356 19.81 4.97 -3.80
N GLU A 357 19.67 5.69 -4.92
CA GLU A 357 18.80 5.27 -6.03
C GLU A 357 19.25 3.94 -6.63
N ILE A 358 18.30 3.08 -7.00
CA ILE A 358 18.59 1.81 -7.67
C ILE A 358 19.20 2.12 -9.05
N THR A 359 20.28 1.45 -9.39
CA THR A 359 20.98 1.60 -10.68
C THR A 359 21.04 0.27 -11.42
N ALA A 360 21.38 0.31 -12.72
CA ALA A 360 21.48 -0.89 -13.55
C ALA A 360 22.53 -1.91 -13.06
N HIS A 361 23.52 -1.48 -12.28
CA HIS A 361 24.57 -2.36 -11.75
C HIS A 361 24.85 -2.03 -10.28
N PRO A 362 24.90 -3.01 -9.35
CA PRO A 362 25.07 -2.76 -7.92
C PRO A 362 26.28 -1.88 -7.56
N ASN A 363 27.39 -2.00 -8.30
CA ASN A 363 28.58 -1.18 -8.09
C ASN A 363 28.40 0.31 -8.40
N LEU A 364 27.40 0.69 -9.20
CA LEU A 364 27.12 2.09 -9.56
C LEU A 364 26.21 2.79 -8.56
N THR A 365 25.48 2.05 -7.72
CA THR A 365 24.65 2.64 -6.68
C THR A 365 25.53 3.38 -5.68
N GLN A 366 25.23 4.67 -5.48
CA GLN A 366 25.94 5.57 -4.58
C GLN A 366 24.95 6.52 -3.90
N MET A 367 25.22 6.79 -2.62
CA MET A 367 24.49 7.79 -1.85
C MET A 367 24.99 9.19 -2.23
N THR A 368 24.09 10.17 -2.31
CA THR A 368 24.48 11.55 -2.61
C THR A 368 25.34 12.14 -1.48
N PRO A 369 26.25 13.09 -1.77
CA PRO A 369 27.04 13.75 -0.73
C PRO A 369 26.19 14.40 0.37
N GLN A 370 25.03 14.96 -0.01
CA GLN A 370 24.10 15.60 0.91
C GLN A 370 23.45 14.59 1.85
N MET A 371 22.94 13.46 1.32
CA MET A 371 22.38 12.37 2.12
C MET A 371 23.43 11.83 3.10
N LYS A 372 24.66 11.60 2.62
CA LYS A 372 25.78 11.14 3.45
C LYS A 372 26.06 12.12 4.60
N SER A 373 26.18 13.40 4.29
CA SER A 373 26.46 14.45 5.29
C SER A 373 25.37 14.51 6.36
N THR A 374 24.09 14.51 5.96
CA THR A 374 22.96 14.51 6.90
C THR A 374 22.94 13.26 7.78
N LEU A 375 23.14 12.07 7.22
CA LEU A 375 23.19 10.84 8.00
C LEU A 375 24.37 10.83 8.99
N GLN A 376 25.53 11.32 8.56
CA GLN A 376 26.73 11.45 9.41
C GLN A 376 26.48 12.41 10.59
N ASN A 377 25.79 13.53 10.35
CA ASN A 377 25.43 14.49 11.40
C ASN A 377 24.45 13.90 12.42
N ILE A 378 23.45 13.13 11.94
CA ILE A 378 22.53 12.39 12.83
C ILE A 378 23.32 11.42 13.70
N ALA A 379 24.18 10.58 13.10
CA ALA A 379 25.01 9.61 13.82
C ALA A 379 25.92 10.29 14.87
N ASN A 380 26.49 11.44 14.54
CA ASN A 380 27.39 12.19 15.42
C ASN A 380 26.68 13.08 16.45
N SER A 381 25.34 13.14 16.45
CA SER A 381 24.57 13.98 17.39
C SER A 381 24.70 13.55 18.86
N GLY A 382 25.10 12.30 19.11
CA GLY A 382 25.08 11.68 20.43
C GLY A 382 23.67 11.35 20.96
N LYS A 383 22.62 11.63 20.17
CA LYS A 383 21.22 11.35 20.50
C LYS A 383 20.57 10.31 19.57
N ALA A 384 21.22 9.96 18.46
CA ALA A 384 20.72 8.92 17.57
C ALA A 384 21.61 7.67 17.61
N PHE A 385 20.98 6.52 17.77
CA PHE A 385 21.55 5.25 17.34
C PHE A 385 21.18 5.02 15.88
N VAL A 386 22.13 4.65 15.04
CA VAL A 386 21.91 4.44 13.61
C VAL A 386 22.39 3.03 13.23
N ALA A 387 21.52 2.31 12.52
CA ALA A 387 21.84 1.02 11.92
C ALA A 387 21.41 0.99 10.46
N VAL A 388 22.20 0.35 9.60
CA VAL A 388 21.84 0.11 8.20
C VAL A 388 21.77 -1.39 7.94
N ILE A 389 20.64 -1.88 7.43
CA ILE A 389 20.41 -3.28 7.10
C ILE A 389 20.26 -3.41 5.58
N SER A 390 21.16 -4.12 4.92
CA SER A 390 21.20 -4.23 3.45
C SER A 390 21.30 -5.69 2.99
N GLY A 391 20.87 -5.94 1.75
CA GLY A 391 21.13 -7.20 1.04
C GLY A 391 22.59 -7.35 0.56
N ARG A 392 23.36 -6.26 0.54
CA ARG A 392 24.81 -6.28 0.22
C ARG A 392 25.61 -6.95 1.31
N ASP A 393 26.83 -7.40 1.00
CA ASP A 393 27.76 -7.84 2.04
C ASP A 393 28.08 -6.68 3.01
N VAL A 394 28.39 -7.04 4.26
CA VAL A 394 28.53 -6.03 5.34
C VAL A 394 29.65 -5.01 5.09
N TYR A 395 30.73 -5.43 4.43
CA TYR A 395 31.84 -4.54 4.10
C TYR A 395 31.54 -3.70 2.86
N GLY A 396 30.85 -4.25 1.87
CA GLY A 396 30.36 -3.53 0.71
C GLY A 396 29.43 -2.38 1.08
N VAL A 397 28.44 -2.60 1.95
CA VAL A 397 27.57 -1.50 2.43
C VAL A 397 28.34 -0.50 3.30
N LYS A 398 29.29 -0.96 4.13
CA LYS A 398 30.15 -0.07 4.92
C LYS A 398 31.01 0.82 4.03
N GLU A 399 31.62 0.29 2.98
CA GLU A 399 32.43 1.05 2.02
C GLU A 399 31.59 2.12 1.31
N LYS A 400 30.39 1.74 0.86
CA LYS A 400 29.46 2.63 0.16
C LYS A 400 28.99 3.81 1.01
N ILE A 401 28.74 3.57 2.30
CA ILE A 401 28.27 4.61 3.22
C ILE A 401 29.45 5.40 3.80
N GLY A 402 30.46 4.70 4.31
CA GLY A 402 31.69 5.28 4.86
C GLY A 402 31.43 6.26 5.99
N ILE A 403 30.58 5.88 6.94
CA ILE A 403 30.24 6.61 8.16
C ILE A 403 30.68 5.74 9.34
N GLU A 404 31.54 6.27 10.20
CA GLU A 404 31.90 5.58 11.43
C GLU A 404 30.84 5.82 12.52
N ASN A 405 30.83 4.99 13.57
CA ASN A 405 29.88 5.06 14.69
C ASN A 405 28.43 4.64 14.39
N ILE A 406 28.20 3.87 13.31
CA ILE A 406 26.90 3.25 13.04
C ILE A 406 27.03 1.72 12.94
N VAL A 407 25.92 1.01 13.14
CA VAL A 407 25.87 -0.45 12.97
C VAL A 407 25.60 -0.77 11.50
N TYR A 408 26.37 -1.70 10.94
CA TYR A 408 26.17 -2.20 9.59
C TYR A 408 25.70 -3.64 9.62
N SER A 409 24.66 -3.95 8.88
CA SER A 409 24.12 -5.30 8.78
C SER A 409 24.03 -5.70 7.31
N GLY A 410 24.79 -6.71 6.92
CA GLY A 410 24.87 -7.20 5.55
C GLY A 410 24.12 -8.51 5.33
N ASN A 411 24.03 -8.93 4.07
CA ASN A 411 23.44 -10.19 3.63
C ASN A 411 22.04 -10.42 4.22
N HIS A 412 21.19 -9.39 4.18
CA HIS A 412 19.84 -9.38 4.77
C HIS A 412 19.80 -9.70 6.27
N GLY A 413 20.86 -9.36 7.01
CA GLY A 413 20.92 -9.57 8.45
C GLY A 413 21.79 -10.73 8.93
N LEU A 414 22.43 -11.47 8.02
CA LEU A 414 23.28 -12.60 8.36
C LEU A 414 24.59 -12.18 9.04
N GLU A 415 25.02 -10.93 8.83
CA GLU A 415 26.23 -10.38 9.40
C GLU A 415 25.92 -9.01 10.00
N VAL A 416 26.34 -8.76 11.24
CA VAL A 416 26.23 -7.46 11.92
C VAL A 416 27.62 -7.02 12.34
N LEU A 417 28.02 -5.81 11.97
CA LEU A 417 29.28 -5.17 12.31
C LEU A 417 28.99 -3.92 13.14
N TYR A 418 29.48 -3.92 14.38
CA TYR A 418 29.32 -2.83 15.32
C TYR A 418 30.45 -1.80 15.21
N PRO A 419 30.25 -0.56 15.71
CA PRO A 419 31.26 0.49 15.70
C PRO A 419 32.59 0.14 16.35
N ASP A 420 32.58 -0.74 17.35
CA ASP A 420 33.79 -1.22 18.04
C ASP A 420 34.58 -2.26 17.24
N GLY A 421 34.09 -2.63 16.05
CA GLY A 421 34.67 -3.66 15.18
C GLY A 421 34.19 -5.07 15.49
N THR A 422 33.35 -5.25 16.51
CA THR A 422 32.77 -6.56 16.82
C THR A 422 31.85 -7.00 15.67
N LYS A 423 32.08 -8.23 15.18
CA LYS A 423 31.29 -8.82 14.10
C LYS A 423 30.54 -10.04 14.62
N HIS A 424 29.23 -10.03 14.41
CA HIS A 424 28.34 -11.14 14.70
C HIS A 424 27.84 -11.74 13.39
N ASN A 425 28.15 -13.02 13.17
CA ASN A 425 27.52 -13.80 12.12
C ASN A 425 26.39 -14.61 12.74
N GLN A 426 25.21 -14.55 12.13
CA GLN A 426 24.11 -15.42 12.54
C GLN A 426 24.51 -16.88 12.35
N GLY A 427 24.08 -17.75 13.27
CA GLY A 427 24.61 -19.10 13.51
C GLY A 427 24.56 -20.07 12.33
N ILE A 428 25.32 -19.79 11.27
CA ILE A 428 25.57 -20.66 10.14
C ILE A 428 26.35 -21.85 10.69
N PRO A 429 25.86 -23.09 10.52
CA PRO A 429 26.58 -24.28 10.95
C PRO A 429 27.99 -24.28 10.36
N LYS A 430 28.99 -24.55 11.20
CA LYS A 430 30.40 -24.53 10.79
C LYS A 430 30.66 -25.37 9.54
N GLU A 431 30.05 -26.55 9.45
CA GLU A 431 30.14 -27.44 8.29
C GLU A 431 29.68 -26.77 6.98
N ILE A 432 28.62 -25.96 7.03
CA ILE A 432 28.11 -25.21 5.88
C ILE A 432 29.06 -24.06 5.54
N ALA A 433 29.55 -23.34 6.54
CA ALA A 433 30.52 -22.25 6.35
C ALA A 433 31.85 -22.76 5.74
N ASP A 434 32.35 -23.91 6.18
CA ASP A 434 33.58 -24.55 5.68
C ASP A 434 33.43 -25.01 4.21
N ASN A 435 32.21 -25.22 3.74
CA ASN A 435 31.88 -25.61 2.38
C ASN A 435 31.70 -24.43 1.41
N PHE A 436 31.53 -23.21 1.92
CA PHE A 436 31.21 -22.04 1.11
C PHE A 436 32.26 -21.76 0.02
N THR A 437 33.55 -21.75 0.36
CA THR A 437 34.63 -21.50 -0.62
C THR A 437 34.68 -22.59 -1.70
N LYS A 438 34.46 -23.86 -1.33
CA LYS A 438 34.43 -24.97 -2.31
C LYS A 438 33.26 -24.84 -3.28
N MET A 439 32.11 -24.42 -2.77
CA MET A 439 30.91 -24.14 -3.58
C MET A 439 31.18 -23.03 -4.59
N ILE A 440 31.77 -21.91 -4.15
CA ILE A 440 32.16 -20.80 -5.04
C ILE A 440 33.13 -21.29 -6.11
N ASP A 441 34.21 -21.97 -5.72
CA ASP A 441 35.22 -22.47 -6.66
C ASP A 441 34.60 -23.38 -7.73
N GLN A 442 33.68 -24.27 -7.34
CA GLN A 442 32.99 -25.15 -8.27
C GLN A 442 32.05 -24.38 -9.21
N LEU A 443 31.21 -23.48 -8.68
CA LEU A 443 30.32 -22.64 -9.49
C LEU A 443 31.12 -21.81 -10.50
N THR A 444 32.19 -21.16 -10.06
CA THR A 444 33.05 -20.35 -10.92
C THR A 444 33.71 -21.20 -12.00
N LYS A 445 34.28 -22.36 -11.64
CA LYS A 445 34.98 -23.23 -12.59
C LYS A 445 34.05 -23.84 -13.64
N GLU A 446 32.83 -24.24 -13.26
CA GLU A 446 31.91 -24.91 -14.16
C GLU A 446 31.04 -23.95 -14.97
N LEU A 447 30.63 -22.82 -14.36
CA LEU A 447 29.54 -21.98 -14.86
C LEU A 447 29.89 -20.53 -15.15
N ALA A 448 31.01 -19.97 -14.65
CA ALA A 448 31.37 -18.57 -14.93
C ALA A 448 31.99 -18.41 -16.34
N LYS A 449 31.16 -18.56 -17.36
CA LYS A 449 31.48 -18.47 -18.78
C LYS A 449 30.30 -17.86 -19.54
N ASP A 450 30.52 -17.45 -20.79
CA ASP A 450 29.46 -16.98 -21.69
C ASP A 450 28.60 -15.82 -21.12
N GLY A 451 29.21 -14.95 -20.30
CA GLY A 451 28.53 -13.82 -19.65
C GLY A 451 27.96 -14.12 -18.26
N ALA A 452 28.01 -15.37 -17.79
CA ALA A 452 27.67 -15.73 -16.43
C ALA A 452 28.83 -15.48 -15.45
N TRP A 453 28.51 -15.14 -14.21
CA TRP A 453 29.50 -14.92 -13.16
C TRP A 453 28.93 -15.19 -11.76
N VAL A 454 29.82 -15.38 -10.78
CA VAL A 454 29.46 -15.64 -9.38
C VAL A 454 29.85 -14.43 -8.53
N GLU A 455 28.87 -13.88 -7.82
CA GLU A 455 29.05 -12.86 -6.79
C GLU A 455 29.28 -13.52 -5.44
N ASP A 456 30.50 -13.44 -4.91
CA ASP A 456 30.85 -13.91 -3.58
C ASP A 456 30.50 -12.84 -2.52
N LYS A 457 29.42 -13.09 -1.75
CA LYS A 457 28.98 -12.24 -0.63
C LYS A 457 29.43 -12.78 0.74
N LYS A 458 30.45 -13.64 0.78
CA LYS A 458 31.11 -14.23 1.96
C LYS A 458 30.32 -15.25 2.77
N VAL A 459 29.03 -15.02 2.98
CA VAL A 459 28.13 -15.95 3.70
C VAL A 459 26.96 -16.42 2.84
N SER A 460 26.74 -15.73 1.72
CA SER A 460 25.79 -16.06 0.66
C SER A 460 26.44 -15.81 -0.69
N LEU A 461 25.78 -16.18 -1.77
CA LEU A 461 26.26 -15.90 -3.13
C LEU A 461 25.11 -15.61 -4.08
N THR A 462 25.45 -15.00 -5.21
CA THR A 462 24.51 -14.83 -6.33
C THR A 462 25.20 -15.25 -7.63
N PHE A 463 24.65 -16.25 -8.31
CA PHE A 463 25.07 -16.65 -9.66
C PHE A 463 24.25 -15.86 -10.68
N HIS A 464 24.89 -14.96 -11.41
CA HIS A 464 24.27 -14.08 -12.40
C HIS A 464 24.39 -14.66 -13.80
N TYR A 465 23.31 -14.62 -14.57
CA TYR A 465 23.30 -15.10 -15.96
C TYR A 465 22.54 -14.15 -16.91
N ARG A 466 22.32 -12.90 -16.50
CA ARG A 466 21.63 -11.87 -17.31
C ARG A 466 22.26 -11.65 -18.69
N GLN A 467 23.57 -11.79 -18.80
CA GLN A 467 24.31 -11.54 -20.05
C GLN A 467 24.53 -12.82 -20.88
N VAL A 468 23.94 -13.95 -20.48
CA VAL A 468 24.03 -15.22 -21.18
C VAL A 468 22.98 -15.30 -22.29
N ASP A 469 23.30 -15.97 -23.40
CA ASP A 469 22.32 -16.34 -24.43
C ASP A 469 21.14 -17.09 -23.79
N ALA A 470 19.91 -16.63 -24.07
CA ALA A 470 18.67 -17.19 -23.51
C ALA A 470 18.54 -18.71 -23.71
N LYS A 471 19.17 -19.28 -24.76
CA LYS A 471 19.16 -20.73 -25.02
C LYS A 471 19.94 -21.55 -23.98
N LEU A 472 20.95 -20.96 -23.35
CA LEU A 472 21.81 -21.62 -22.36
C LEU A 472 21.30 -21.45 -20.92
N VAL A 473 20.42 -20.47 -20.69
CA VAL A 473 19.92 -20.11 -19.35
C VAL A 473 19.29 -21.29 -18.60
N PRO A 474 18.39 -22.12 -19.18
CA PRO A 474 17.76 -23.21 -18.44
C PRO A 474 18.77 -24.24 -17.91
N GLU A 475 19.79 -24.57 -18.71
CA GLU A 475 20.83 -25.53 -18.33
C GLU A 475 21.72 -24.98 -17.20
N LEU A 476 22.18 -23.73 -17.34
CA LEU A 476 23.04 -23.09 -16.35
C LEU A 476 22.31 -22.88 -15.01
N GLU A 477 21.05 -22.46 -15.05
CA GLU A 477 20.23 -22.26 -13.85
C GLU A 477 20.03 -23.57 -13.09
N ALA A 478 19.67 -24.65 -13.80
CA ALA A 478 19.49 -25.97 -13.20
C ALA A 478 20.80 -26.48 -12.58
N ARG A 479 21.94 -26.31 -13.28
CA ARG A 479 23.24 -26.72 -12.78
C ARG A 479 23.69 -25.90 -11.58
N ALA A 480 23.46 -24.58 -11.58
CA ALA A 480 23.77 -23.70 -10.45
C ALA A 480 22.98 -24.10 -9.20
N LYS A 481 21.67 -24.33 -9.34
CA LYS A 481 20.81 -24.82 -8.24
C LYS A 481 21.33 -26.13 -7.66
N GLN A 482 21.66 -27.10 -8.52
CA GLN A 482 22.20 -28.39 -8.11
C GLN A 482 23.50 -28.25 -7.32
N ILE A 483 24.43 -27.42 -7.79
CA ILE A 483 25.70 -27.19 -7.08
C ILE A 483 25.43 -26.55 -5.72
N ILE A 484 24.65 -25.47 -5.67
CA ILE A 484 24.32 -24.76 -4.42
C ILE A 484 23.71 -25.71 -3.38
N GLU A 485 22.72 -26.51 -3.79
CA GLU A 485 22.02 -27.45 -2.92
C GLU A 485 22.93 -28.59 -2.44
N SER A 486 23.87 -29.05 -3.28
CA SER A 486 24.82 -30.10 -2.91
C SER A 486 25.77 -29.72 -1.78
N TYR A 487 26.00 -28.41 -1.56
CA TYR A 487 26.79 -27.88 -0.44
C TYR A 487 25.93 -27.49 0.77
N GLY A 488 24.63 -27.83 0.78
CA GLY A 488 23.73 -27.58 1.90
C GLY A 488 23.14 -26.16 1.96
N TYR A 489 23.34 -25.35 0.91
CA TYR A 489 22.70 -24.05 0.77
C TYR A 489 21.31 -24.18 0.13
N ARG A 490 20.43 -23.20 0.34
CA ARG A 490 19.16 -23.09 -0.38
C ARG A 490 19.37 -22.23 -1.63
N ALA A 491 18.99 -22.76 -2.78
CA ALA A 491 18.97 -22.01 -4.02
C ALA A 491 17.62 -21.31 -4.18
N ASN A 492 17.63 -19.98 -4.28
CA ASN A 492 16.44 -19.16 -4.53
C ASN A 492 16.52 -18.53 -5.91
N GLN A 493 15.40 -18.51 -6.62
CA GLN A 493 15.32 -17.84 -7.90
C GLN A 493 15.29 -16.32 -7.69
N ALA A 494 16.12 -15.59 -8.45
CA ALA A 494 16.11 -14.14 -8.53
C ALA A 494 16.05 -13.69 -10.00
N HIS A 495 15.90 -12.39 -10.24
CA HIS A 495 15.74 -11.86 -11.60
C HIS A 495 17.04 -11.99 -12.42
N ALA A 496 17.07 -12.98 -13.31
CA ALA A 496 18.24 -13.39 -14.09
C ALA A 496 19.46 -13.81 -13.21
N ALA A 497 19.16 -14.42 -12.06
CA ALA A 497 20.16 -14.92 -11.12
C ALA A 497 19.63 -16.07 -10.24
N VAL A 498 20.54 -16.85 -9.66
CA VAL A 498 20.25 -17.82 -8.58
C VAL A 498 21.00 -17.40 -7.32
N GLU A 499 20.29 -17.23 -6.19
CA GLU A 499 20.89 -16.90 -4.91
C GLU A 499 21.12 -18.14 -4.05
N GLY A 500 22.35 -18.35 -3.57
CA GLY A 500 22.68 -19.38 -2.60
C GLY A 500 22.69 -18.80 -1.19
N LYS A 501 21.71 -19.16 -0.35
CA LYS A 501 21.59 -18.70 1.04
C LYS A 501 21.76 -19.85 2.04
N PRO A 502 22.40 -19.63 3.20
CA PRO A 502 22.51 -20.67 4.22
C PRO A 502 21.10 -21.09 4.69
N PRO A 503 20.88 -22.36 5.09
CA PRO A 503 19.54 -22.89 5.35
C PRO A 503 19.00 -22.49 6.75
N ILE A 504 19.21 -21.24 7.16
CA ILE A 504 18.74 -20.70 8.43
C ILE A 504 17.48 -19.85 8.23
N LYS A 505 16.58 -19.86 9.22
CA LYS A 505 15.37 -19.02 9.20
C LYS A 505 15.71 -17.65 9.76
N TRP A 506 16.24 -16.78 8.91
CA TRP A 506 16.67 -15.42 9.26
C TRP A 506 16.24 -14.43 8.17
N ASN A 507 15.85 -13.22 8.57
CA ASN A 507 15.44 -12.15 7.66
C ASN A 507 15.81 -10.77 8.24
N LYS A 508 15.56 -9.69 7.48
CA LYS A 508 15.90 -8.32 7.91
C LYS A 508 15.17 -7.93 9.20
N GLY A 509 13.92 -8.37 9.38
CA GLY A 509 13.13 -8.09 10.59
C GLY A 509 13.73 -8.67 11.87
N LEU A 510 14.11 -9.95 11.83
CA LEU A 510 14.82 -10.61 12.94
C LEU A 510 16.18 -9.95 13.21
N ALA A 511 16.86 -9.49 12.16
CA ALA A 511 18.10 -8.73 12.32
C ALA A 511 17.88 -7.38 13.01
N ALA A 512 16.83 -6.65 12.64
CA ALA A 512 16.47 -5.40 13.30
C ALA A 512 16.14 -5.61 14.78
N GLU A 513 15.33 -6.62 15.12
CA GLU A 513 15.03 -6.95 16.52
C GLU A 513 16.28 -7.37 17.30
N TYR A 514 17.16 -8.16 16.67
CA TYR A 514 18.44 -8.56 17.27
C TYR A 514 19.31 -7.35 17.58
N ILE A 515 19.56 -6.48 16.59
CA ILE A 515 20.37 -5.25 16.75
C ILE A 515 19.80 -4.36 17.85
N LEU A 516 18.47 -4.16 17.87
CA LEU A 516 17.79 -3.34 18.87
C LEU A 516 17.86 -3.95 20.27
N THR A 517 17.66 -5.26 20.38
CA THR A 517 17.72 -5.99 21.66
C THR A 517 19.13 -6.03 22.21
N ASP A 518 20.13 -6.25 21.36
CA ASP A 518 21.53 -6.24 21.76
C ASP A 518 22.00 -4.83 22.19
N SER A 519 21.51 -3.79 21.53
CA SER A 519 21.89 -2.41 21.85
C SER A 519 21.15 -1.81 23.04
N PHE A 520 19.93 -2.27 23.35
CA PHE A 520 19.03 -1.61 24.33
C PHE A 520 18.23 -2.55 25.23
N ASP A 521 18.50 -3.86 25.20
CA ASP A 521 17.68 -4.90 25.83
C ASP A 521 16.21 -4.85 25.35
N THR A 522 15.32 -5.51 26.09
CA THR A 522 13.87 -5.46 25.84
C THR A 522 13.26 -4.06 25.93
N ASN A 523 14.01 -3.08 26.46
CA ASN A 523 13.60 -1.68 26.55
C ASN A 523 13.61 -0.96 25.21
N TRP A 524 14.14 -1.57 24.13
CA TRP A 524 14.13 -0.96 22.81
C TRP A 524 12.71 -0.55 22.36
N ARG A 525 11.67 -1.29 22.78
CA ARG A 525 10.26 -0.97 22.46
C ARG A 525 9.75 0.34 23.07
N GLN A 526 10.47 0.89 24.04
CA GLN A 526 10.17 2.20 24.64
C GLN A 526 10.95 3.34 23.98
N ARG A 527 11.87 3.02 23.04
CA ARG A 527 12.63 4.00 22.29
C ARG A 527 11.81 4.54 21.12
N LYS A 528 12.22 5.70 20.61
CA LYS A 528 11.70 6.24 19.33
C LYS A 528 12.39 5.54 18.16
N VAL A 529 11.88 4.37 17.78
CA VAL A 529 12.41 3.58 16.67
C VAL A 529 11.81 4.06 15.37
N ILE A 530 12.66 4.26 14.36
CA ILE A 530 12.26 4.71 13.03
C ILE A 530 12.90 3.78 12.01
N PHE A 531 12.13 3.33 11.02
CA PHE A 531 12.63 2.53 9.91
C PHE A 531 12.19 3.09 8.56
N ALA A 532 13.06 3.02 7.54
CA ALA A 532 12.68 3.24 6.15
C ALA A 532 13.31 2.17 5.24
N GLY A 533 12.52 1.66 4.29
CA GLY A 533 12.93 0.64 3.31
C GLY A 533 12.03 0.63 2.07
N ASP A 534 12.52 0.14 0.94
CA ASP A 534 11.86 0.21 -0.37
C ASP A 534 11.45 -1.15 -0.94
N ASP A 535 12.00 -2.26 -0.43
CA ASP A 535 11.87 -3.59 -1.01
C ASP A 535 11.03 -4.54 -0.13
N THR A 536 10.49 -5.59 -0.75
CA THR A 536 9.74 -6.67 -0.08
C THR A 536 10.45 -7.24 1.15
N THR A 537 11.78 -7.32 1.15
CA THR A 537 12.54 -7.80 2.32
C THR A 537 12.51 -6.85 3.52
N ASP A 538 12.19 -5.57 3.30
CA ASP A 538 12.07 -4.57 4.35
C ASP A 538 10.74 -4.65 5.11
N GLU A 539 9.73 -5.28 4.52
CA GLU A 539 8.44 -5.54 5.16
C GLU A 539 8.59 -6.36 6.44
N ASP A 540 9.59 -7.24 6.49
CA ASP A 540 9.94 -7.99 7.70
C ASP A 540 10.32 -7.04 8.86
N VAL A 541 11.05 -5.95 8.58
CA VAL A 541 11.42 -4.95 9.59
C VAL A 541 10.22 -4.11 9.99
N MET A 542 9.43 -3.68 9.00
CA MET A 542 8.22 -2.88 9.23
C MET A 542 7.23 -3.64 10.13
N GLN A 543 7.04 -4.93 9.87
CA GLN A 543 6.22 -5.81 10.68
C GLN A 543 6.81 -6.03 12.09
N ALA A 544 8.13 -6.24 12.20
CA ALA A 544 8.79 -6.47 13.48
C ALA A 544 8.69 -5.28 14.45
N ILE A 545 8.78 -4.04 13.95
CA ILE A 545 8.69 -2.84 14.79
C ILE A 545 7.27 -2.29 14.93
N LYS A 546 6.28 -2.90 14.28
CA LYS A 546 4.90 -2.41 14.24
C LYS A 546 4.33 -2.20 15.65
N GLY A 547 3.80 -1.01 15.89
CA GLY A 547 3.26 -0.61 17.19
C GLY A 547 4.29 -0.22 18.26
N SER A 548 5.59 -0.44 18.03
CA SER A 548 6.68 0.02 18.90
C SER A 548 7.56 1.11 18.26
N GLY A 549 7.58 1.18 16.94
CA GLY A 549 8.30 2.16 16.12
C GLY A 549 7.40 2.89 15.13
N ARG A 550 8.04 3.67 14.25
CA ARG A 550 7.45 4.27 13.04
C ARG A 550 8.19 3.81 11.80
N SER A 551 7.49 3.27 10.82
CA SER A 551 8.09 2.78 9.58
C SER A 551 7.58 3.50 8.33
N PHE A 552 8.47 3.62 7.35
CA PHE A 552 8.21 4.26 6.05
C PHE A 552 8.52 3.31 4.90
N ARG A 553 7.53 3.04 4.05
CA ARG A 553 7.72 2.36 2.77
C ARG A 553 8.12 3.37 1.70
N VAL A 554 9.28 3.18 1.08
CA VAL A 554 9.74 4.00 -0.04
C VAL A 554 9.16 3.45 -1.34
N SER A 555 8.02 3.97 -1.76
CA SER A 555 7.38 3.64 -3.03
C SER A 555 6.30 4.67 -3.36
N LYS A 556 6.15 5.03 -4.63
CA LYS A 556 4.98 5.80 -5.11
C LYS A 556 3.78 4.92 -5.39
N ASP A 557 4.00 3.62 -5.57
CA ASP A 557 2.96 2.71 -6.01
C ASP A 557 2.05 2.35 -4.82
N PRO A 558 0.76 2.76 -4.85
CA PRO A 558 -0.18 2.41 -3.80
C PRO A 558 -0.51 0.91 -3.78
N GLN A 559 -0.22 0.18 -4.87
CA GLN A 559 -0.47 -1.26 -4.99
C GLN A 559 0.58 -2.13 -4.27
N VAL A 560 1.74 -1.55 -3.93
CA VAL A 560 2.74 -2.26 -3.14
C VAL A 560 2.22 -2.35 -1.71
N GLU A 561 1.64 -3.49 -1.35
CA GLU A 561 1.22 -3.78 0.02
C GLU A 561 2.37 -3.54 0.99
N THR A 562 2.06 -3.00 2.17
CA THR A 562 3.07 -2.71 3.17
C THR A 562 2.53 -2.79 4.59
N HIS A 563 3.38 -3.24 5.52
CA HIS A 563 3.19 -3.17 6.96
C HIS A 563 3.69 -1.84 7.54
N ALA A 564 4.27 -0.95 6.73
CA ALA A 564 4.70 0.38 7.15
C ALA A 564 3.55 1.21 7.74
N ASP A 565 3.87 2.08 8.70
CA ASP A 565 2.92 3.10 9.18
C ASP A 565 2.61 4.14 8.08
N PHE A 566 3.62 4.44 7.25
CA PHE A 566 3.56 5.52 6.28
C PHE A 566 4.22 5.11 4.95
N ARG A 567 3.82 5.77 3.87
CA ARG A 567 4.46 5.64 2.55
C ARG A 567 5.09 6.96 2.14
N ILE A 568 6.30 6.90 1.59
CA ILE A 568 7.01 8.06 1.03
C ILE A 568 7.45 7.76 -0.40
N PRO A 569 7.47 8.77 -1.29
CA PRO A 569 7.48 8.54 -2.73
C PRO A 569 8.86 8.22 -3.33
N SER A 570 9.97 8.48 -2.64
CA SER A 570 11.30 8.39 -3.25
C SER A 570 12.45 8.47 -2.24
N VAL A 571 13.66 8.16 -2.70
CA VAL A 571 14.93 8.43 -1.99
C VAL A 571 15.07 9.91 -1.61
N GLU A 572 14.60 10.83 -2.45
CA GLU A 572 14.59 12.26 -2.11
C GLU A 572 13.67 12.55 -0.90
N ALA A 573 12.54 11.86 -0.77
CA ALA A 573 11.70 12.00 0.42
C ALA A 573 12.37 11.41 1.68
N VAL A 574 13.15 10.33 1.54
CA VAL A 574 14.01 9.81 2.62
C VAL A 574 15.03 10.87 3.04
N TYR A 575 15.64 11.58 2.09
CA TYR A 575 16.56 12.68 2.41
C TYR A 575 15.86 13.80 3.21
N GLN A 576 14.63 14.17 2.83
CA GLN A 576 13.85 15.15 3.59
C GLN A 576 13.47 14.65 5.00
N LEU A 577 13.17 13.36 5.16
CA LEU A 577 12.99 12.72 6.47
C LEU A 577 14.25 12.85 7.32
N LEU A 578 15.41 12.49 6.77
CA LEU A 578 16.67 12.58 7.50
C LEU A 578 17.00 14.02 7.88
N LYS A 579 16.77 15.01 6.99
CA LYS A 579 16.94 16.42 7.36
C LYS A 579 16.01 16.87 8.47
N TRP A 580 14.79 16.35 8.52
CA TRP A 580 13.87 16.64 9.61
C TRP A 580 14.40 16.05 10.93
N LEU A 581 14.84 14.79 10.90
CA LEU A 581 15.42 14.11 12.07
C LEU A 581 16.70 14.79 12.56
N GLU A 582 17.59 15.19 11.65
CA GLU A 582 18.81 15.95 11.95
C GLU A 582 18.48 17.18 12.81
N LYS A 583 17.47 17.97 12.42
CA LYS A 583 17.02 19.13 13.21
C LYS A 583 16.48 18.75 14.58
N LYS A 584 15.86 17.57 14.73
CA LYS A 584 15.32 17.10 16.02
C LYS A 584 16.41 16.64 16.97
N VAL A 585 17.45 15.97 16.47
CA VAL A 585 18.50 15.38 17.33
C VAL A 585 19.67 16.34 17.59
N THR A 586 19.85 17.37 16.77
CA THR A 586 20.94 18.36 16.92
C THR A 586 20.55 19.61 17.73
N LYS A 587 19.26 19.85 17.94
CA LYS A 587 18.78 20.77 18.98
C LYS A 587 18.89 20.11 20.34
#